data_AF-A0A354WZ54-F1
#
_entry.id   AF-A0A354WZ54-F1
#
_cell.length_a   1.000
_cell.length_b   1.000
_cell.length_c   1.000
_cell.angle_alpha   90.00
_cell.angle_beta   90.00
_cell.angle_gamma   90.00
#
_symmetry.space_group_name_H-M   'P 1'
#
loop_
_entity.id
_entity.type
_entity.pdbx_description
1 polymer ?
#
loop_
_entity_poly.entity_id
_entity_poly.type
_entity_poly.pdbx_seq_one_letter_code
_entity_poly.pdbx_strand_id
1 'polypeptide(L)' 'MTPAFMALPEMGFIVGVAVILFGCKAVSQNPFISRGQKALWMLTIIVLNWVGLLWYYYLFYIKDNKK' A
#
# COMPACT_ATOMS: atom_id res chain seq x y z
N MET A 1 5.56 -10.50 28.07
CA MET A 1 4.42 -9.80 27.44
C MET A 1 4.99 -8.68 26.58
N THR A 2 5.19 -8.93 25.30
CA THR A 2 5.70 -7.95 24.32
C THR A 2 4.96 -8.18 23.00
N PRO A 3 3.89 -7.43 22.70
CA PRO A 3 3.17 -7.53 21.43
C PRO A 3 3.70 -6.51 20.41
N ALA A 4 5.03 -6.42 20.23
CA ALA A 4 5.66 -5.31 19.51
C ALA A 4 6.51 -5.71 18.29
N PHE A 5 6.46 -6.97 17.86
CA PHE A 5 7.16 -7.44 16.67
C PHE A 5 6.25 -8.37 15.86
N MET A 6 5.15 -7.86 15.31
CA MET A 6 4.72 -8.41 14.02
C MET A 6 5.91 -8.19 13.10
N ALA A 7 6.46 -9.26 12.51
CA ALA A 7 7.65 -9.13 11.69
C ALA A 7 7.41 -8.01 10.65
N LEU A 8 8.41 -7.14 10.53
CA LEU A 8 8.38 -5.93 9.70
C LEU A 8 7.74 -6.18 8.31
N PRO A 9 8.02 -7.30 7.60
CA PRO A 9 7.37 -7.60 6.32
C PRO A 9 5.84 -7.76 6.39
N GLU A 10 5.32 -8.36 7.45
CA GLU A 10 3.88 -8.56 7.67
C GLU A 10 3.17 -7.23 7.87
N MET A 11 3.81 -6.27 8.56
CA MET A 11 3.28 -4.90 8.69
C MET A 11 3.21 -4.18 7.35
N GLY A 12 4.22 -4.33 6.49
CA GLY A 12 4.20 -3.76 5.14
C GLY A 12 3.03 -4.28 4.29
N PHE A 13 2.74 -5.57 4.38
CA PHE A 13 1.60 -6.18 3.70
C PHE A 13 0.25 -5.69 4.26
N ILE A 14 0.09 -5.63 5.58
CA ILE A 14 -1.14 -5.15 6.23
C ILE A 14 -1.42 -3.69 5.85
N VAL A 15 -0.38 -2.84 5.89
CA VAL A 15 -0.48 -1.44 5.45
C VAL A 15 -0.84 -1.36 3.97
N GLY A 16 -0.24 -2.22 3.14
CA GLY A 16 -0.58 -2.34 1.72
C GLY A 16 -2.06 -2.61 1.48
N VAL A 17 -2.61 -3.65 2.13
CA VAL A 17 -4.03 -4.03 2.04
C VAL A 17 -4.94 -2.91 2.57
N ALA A 18 -4.59 -2.28 3.69
CA ALA A 18 -5.35 -1.18 4.27
C ALA A 18 -5.44 0.01 3.30
N VAL A 19 -4.32 0.41 2.70
CA VAL A 19 -4.27 1.52 1.72
C VAL A 19 -5.15 1.25 0.51
N ILE A 20 -5.19 0.02 0.00
CA ILE A 20 -6.06 -0.34 -1.12
C ILE A 20 -7.53 -0.25 -0.71
N LEU A 21 -7.91 -0.84 0.42
CA LEU A 21 -9.30 -0.86 0.88
C LEU A 21 -9.82 0.56 1.20
N PHE A 22 -9.08 1.33 1.98
CA PHE A 22 -9.46 2.69 2.36
C PHE A 22 -9.35 3.66 1.19
N GLY A 23 -8.30 3.53 0.36
CA GLY A 23 -8.11 4.36 -0.84
C GLY A 23 -9.23 4.16 -1.85
N CYS A 24 -9.55 2.92 -2.21
CA CYS A 24 -10.64 2.63 -3.16
C CYS A 24 -12.00 3.06 -2.60
N LYS A 25 -12.25 2.87 -1.30
CA LYS A 25 -13.50 3.30 -0.66
C LYS A 25 -13.63 4.82 -0.65
N ALA A 26 -12.56 5.54 -0.34
CA ALA A 26 -12.52 7.01 -0.40
C ALA A 26 -12.76 7.54 -1.82
N VAL A 27 -12.15 6.93 -2.84
CA VAL A 27 -12.35 7.31 -4.25
C VAL A 27 -13.79 7.02 -4.71
N SER A 28 -14.35 5.87 -4.32
CA SER A 28 -15.71 5.48 -4.70
C SER A 28 -16.77 6.43 -4.12
N GLN A 29 -16.60 6.81 -2.85
CA GLN A 29 -17.50 7.71 -2.14
C GLN A 29 -17.33 9.19 -2.52
N ASN A 30 -16.29 9.55 -3.26
CA ASN A 30 -16.01 10.95 -3.59
C ASN A 30 -17.05 11.52 -4.59
N PRO A 31 -17.83 12.56 -4.22
CA PRO A 31 -18.82 13.15 -5.11
C PRO A 31 -18.22 14.07 -6.17
N PHE A 32 -16.98 14.53 -6.01
CA PHE A 32 -16.32 15.46 -6.94
C PHE A 32 -15.69 14.78 -8.16
N ILE A 33 -15.53 13.46 -8.14
CA ILE A 33 -14.79 12.72 -9.16
C ILE A 33 -15.77 12.01 -10.10
N SER A 34 -15.59 12.19 -11.42
CA SER A 34 -16.38 11.50 -12.44
C SER A 34 -16.11 9.98 -12.48
N ARG A 35 -17.01 9.18 -13.04
CA ARG A 35 -16.86 7.71 -13.09
C ARG A 35 -15.55 7.26 -13.76
N GLY A 36 -15.13 7.92 -14.84
CA GLY A 36 -13.87 7.62 -15.53
C GLY A 36 -12.64 7.96 -14.69
N GLN A 37 -12.65 9.12 -14.03
CA GLN A 37 -11.56 9.50 -13.12
C GLN A 37 -11.49 8.60 -11.89
N LYS A 38 -12.62 8.09 -11.38
CA LYS A 38 -12.63 7.11 -10.27
C LYS A 38 -11.88 5.83 -10.65
N ALA A 39 -12.10 5.31 -11.85
CA ALA A 39 -11.39 4.14 -12.34
C ALA A 39 -9.87 4.41 -12.45
N LEU A 40 -9.51 5.58 -12.99
CA LEU A 40 -8.11 6.00 -13.09
C LEU A 40 -7.45 6.13 -11.71
N TRP A 41 -8.14 6.73 -10.74
CA TRP A 41 -7.65 6.88 -9.37
C TRP A 41 -7.51 5.54 -8.64
N MET A 42 -8.45 4.60 -8.83
CA MET A 42 -8.31 3.25 -8.28
C MET A 42 -7.11 2.51 -8.88
N LEU A 43 -6.87 2.64 -10.18
CA LEU A 43 -5.68 2.10 -10.85
C LEU A 43 -4.39 2.71 -10.27
N THR A 44 -4.37 4.04 -10.10
CA THR A 44 -3.24 4.76 -9.49
C THR A 44 -2.94 4.27 -8.09
N ILE A 45 -3.96 4.04 -7.25
CA ILE A 45 -3.78 3.52 -5.89
C ILE A 45 -3.13 2.14 -5.91
N ILE A 46 -3.57 1.24 -6.79
CA ILE A 46 -3.01 -0.12 -6.90
C ILE A 46 -1.56 -0.06 -7.37
N VAL A 47 -1.24 0.73 -8.40
CA VAL A 47 0.12 0.87 -8.93
C VAL A 47 1.06 1.48 -7.89
N LEU A 48 0.64 2.55 -7.21
CA LEU A 48 1.45 3.18 -6.15
C LEU A 48 1.66 2.24 -4.97
N ASN A 49 0.65 1.47 -4.58
CA ASN A 49 0.78 0.47 -3.52
C ASN A 49 1.82 -0.59 -3.90
N TRP A 50 1.79 -1.10 -5.13
CA TRP A 50 2.74 -2.08 -5.63
C TRP A 50 4.17 -1.53 -5.69
N VAL A 51 4.37 -0.31 -6.18
CA VAL A 51 5.68 0.36 -6.18
C VAL A 51 6.20 0.55 -4.76
N GLY A 52 5.33 0.97 -3.83
CA GLY A 52 5.67 1.09 -2.41
C GLY A 52 6.08 -0.24 -1.79
N LEU A 53 5.39 -1.33 -2.14
CA LEU A 53 5.72 -2.68 -1.69
C LEU A 53 7.09 -3.12 -2.23
N LEU A 54 7.35 -2.92 -3.52
CA LEU A 54 8.63 -3.23 -4.17
C LEU A 54 9.78 -2.45 -3.52
N TRP A 55 9.58 -1.15 -3.26
CA TRP A 55 10.56 -0.31 -2.58
C TRP A 55 10.83 -0.78 -1.16
N TYR A 56 9.77 -1.12 -0.43
CA TYR A 56 9.86 -1.68 0.91
C TYR A 56 10.68 -2.98 0.92
N TYR A 57 10.39 -3.92 0.01
CA TYR A 57 11.16 -5.15 -0.14
C TYR A 57 12.61 -4.89 -0.53
N TYR A 58 12.87 -3.95 -1.44
CA TYR A 58 14.23 -3.57 -1.82
C TYR A 58 15.05 -3.05 -0.63
N LEU A 59 14.47 -2.13 0.16
CA LEU A 59 15.14 -1.59 1.33
C LEU A 59 15.32 -2.63 2.44
N PHE A 60 14.35 -3.50 2.67
CA PHE A 60 14.41 -4.46 3.77
C PHE A 60 15.27 -5.68 3.43
N TYR A 61 15.12 -6.25 2.23
CA TYR A 61 15.86 -7.46 1.86
C TYR A 61 17.20 -7.17 1.19
N ILE A 62 17.29 -6.24 0.24
CA ILE A 62 18.53 -6.06 -0.55
C ILE A 62 19.55 -5.19 0.20
N LYS A 63 19.09 -4.17 0.93
CA LYS A 63 20.00 -3.28 1.66
C LYS A 63 20.47 -3.89 2.99
N ASP A 64 19.64 -4.70 3.65
CA ASP A 64 20.01 -5.36 4.91
C ASP A 64 20.96 -6.53 4.68
N ASN A 65 20.77 -7.34 3.62
CA ASN A 65 21.72 -8.39 3.23
C ASN A 65 23.05 -7.88 2.66
N LYS A 66 23.22 -6.56 2.50
CA LYS A 66 24.49 -5.92 2.11
C LYS A 66 25.25 -5.31 3.30
N LYS A 67 24.72 -5.41 4.52
CA LYS A 67 25.46 -5.15 5.76
C LYS A 67 26.06 -6.43 6.30
#